data_AF-A0A8T3WAF0-F1
#
_entry.id   AF-A0A8T3WAF0-F1
#
_cell.length_a   1.000
_cell.length_b   1.000
_cell.length_c   1.000
_cell.angle_alpha   90.00
_cell.angle_beta   90.00
_cell.angle_gamma   90.00
#
_symmetry.space_group_name_H-M   'P 1'
#
loop_
_entity.id
_entity.type
_entity.pdbx_description
1 polymer ?
#
loop_
_entity_poly.entity_id
_entity_poly.type
_entity_poly.pdbx_seq_one_letter_code
_entity_poly.pdbx_strand_id
1 'polypeptide(L)'
;MIYTVKTVVGRENVVIDALVSKARTESLGIQALVHPEEIKGYVFIEGNIDDIEKAVKGLPHSRGLIKKPVEISQIERFLQPRKVEVELNVGDIIEIIGGPFKGEKGKVTRYDKVKRELTMEPTETPVPIPITVSVEFVKISQKVK
;
A
#
# COMPACT_ATOMS: atom_id res chain seq x y z
N MET A 1 -5.27 -21.22 9.83
CA MET A 1 -4.00 -21.36 9.08
C MET A 1 -4.07 -20.46 7.85
N ILE A 2 -2.95 -19.96 7.34
CA ILE A 2 -2.92 -19.08 6.16
C ILE A 2 -2.58 -19.91 4.93
N TYR A 3 -3.36 -19.74 3.87
CA TYR A 3 -3.14 -20.36 2.57
C TYR A 3 -3.13 -19.31 1.46
N THR A 4 -2.72 -19.71 0.25
CA THR A 4 -2.67 -18.81 -0.90
C THR A 4 -3.65 -19.24 -1.99
N VAL A 5 -4.50 -18.31 -2.42
CA VAL A 5 -5.35 -18.45 -3.61
C VAL A 5 -4.64 -17.75 -4.77
N LYS A 6 -4.41 -18.48 -5.86
CA LYS A 6 -3.91 -17.90 -7.11
C LYS A 6 -5.05 -17.18 -7.81
N THR A 7 -4.79 -15.99 -8.34
CA THR A 7 -5.81 -15.19 -9.03
C THR A 7 -5.34 -14.77 -10.42
N VAL A 8 -6.24 -14.14 -11.17
CA VAL A 8 -5.88 -13.33 -12.32
C VAL A 8 -5.23 -12.04 -11.80
N VAL A 9 -4.03 -11.73 -12.31
CA VAL A 9 -3.32 -10.48 -12.00
C VAL A 9 -4.22 -9.28 -12.28
N GLY A 10 -4.34 -8.37 -11.31
CA GLY A 10 -5.20 -7.19 -11.38
C GLY A 10 -6.67 -7.45 -11.02
N ARG A 11 -7.03 -8.67 -10.60
CA ARG A 11 -8.37 -9.04 -10.12
C ARG A 11 -8.39 -9.55 -8.68
N GLU A 12 -7.36 -9.25 -7.91
CA GLU A 12 -7.20 -9.68 -6.52
C GLU A 12 -8.34 -9.16 -5.63
N ASN A 13 -8.68 -7.88 -5.73
CA ASN A 13 -9.79 -7.27 -5.00
C ASN A 13 -11.15 -7.88 -5.39
N VAL A 14 -11.38 -8.12 -6.68
CA VAL A 14 -12.60 -8.80 -7.16
C VAL A 14 -12.72 -10.21 -6.56
N VAL A 15 -11.61 -10.94 -6.47
CA VAL A 15 -11.57 -12.25 -5.84
C VAL A 15 -11.83 -12.15 -4.33
N ILE A 16 -11.25 -11.17 -3.64
CA ILE A 16 -11.51 -10.92 -2.22
C ILE A 16 -12.99 -10.65 -1.97
N ASP A 17 -13.61 -9.74 -2.73
CA ASP A 17 -15.02 -9.39 -2.58
C ASP A 17 -15.93 -10.62 -2.77
N ALA A 18 -15.62 -11.44 -3.79
CA ALA A 18 -16.34 -12.67 -4.04
C ALA A 18 -16.15 -13.71 -2.92
N LEU A 19 -14.93 -13.84 -2.38
CA LEU A 19 -14.65 -14.71 -1.23
C LEU A 19 -15.39 -14.25 0.03
N VAL A 20 -15.40 -12.95 0.33
CA VAL A 20 -16.13 -12.38 1.47
C VAL A 20 -17.62 -12.65 1.34
N SER A 21 -18.20 -12.37 0.17
CA SER A 21 -19.62 -12.59 -0.11
C SER A 21 -20.01 -14.05 0.07
N LYS A 22 -19.21 -14.97 -0.49
CA LYS A 22 -19.46 -16.41 -0.38
C LYS A 22 -19.27 -16.93 1.04
N ALA A 23 -18.21 -16.49 1.74
CA ALA A 23 -17.96 -16.87 3.13
C ALA A 23 -19.13 -16.49 4.05
N ARG A 24 -19.72 -15.31 3.85
CA ARG A 24 -20.90 -14.87 4.61
C ARG A 24 -22.15 -15.67 4.24
N THR A 25 -22.39 -15.89 2.95
CA THR A 25 -23.59 -16.60 2.46
C THR A 25 -23.60 -18.06 2.91
N GLU A 26 -22.45 -18.74 2.85
CA GLU A 26 -22.30 -20.16 3.19
C GLU A 26 -21.84 -20.37 4.65
N SER A 27 -21.71 -19.30 5.45
CA SER A 27 -21.26 -19.34 6.85
C SER A 27 -19.93 -20.09 7.03
N LEU A 28 -18.96 -19.84 6.15
CA LEU A 28 -17.65 -20.50 6.14
C LEU A 28 -16.72 -19.89 7.20
N GLY A 29 -15.87 -20.72 7.82
CA GLY A 29 -14.89 -20.33 8.82
C GLY A 29 -13.66 -19.60 8.26
N ILE A 30 -13.88 -18.55 7.47
CA ILE A 30 -12.83 -17.65 6.95
C ILE A 30 -12.68 -16.47 7.90
N GLN A 31 -11.47 -16.28 8.43
CA GLN A 31 -11.15 -15.30 9.46
C GLN A 31 -10.61 -14.00 8.86
N ALA A 32 -9.73 -14.11 7.87
CA ALA A 32 -9.09 -12.98 7.23
C ALA A 32 -8.77 -13.24 5.75
N LEU A 33 -8.73 -12.16 4.98
CA LEU A 33 -8.35 -12.12 3.57
C LEU A 33 -7.45 -10.91 3.36
N VAL A 34 -6.32 -11.09 2.68
CA VAL A 34 -5.41 -9.98 2.38
C VAL A 34 -4.69 -10.21 1.06
N HIS A 35 -4.53 -9.13 0.29
CA HIS A 35 -3.60 -9.08 -0.84
C HIS A 35 -2.75 -7.82 -0.66
N PRO A 36 -1.43 -7.95 -0.44
CA PRO A 36 -0.53 -6.81 -0.49
C PRO A 36 -0.35 -6.30 -1.92
N GLU A 37 -0.15 -5.00 -2.09
CA GLU A 37 0.04 -4.40 -3.42
C GLU A 37 1.29 -4.92 -4.13
N GLU A 38 2.35 -5.25 -3.38
CA GLU A 38 3.61 -5.77 -3.90
C GLU A 38 3.50 -7.20 -4.45
N ILE A 39 2.47 -7.96 -4.06
CA ILE A 39 2.27 -9.35 -4.48
C ILE A 39 1.06 -9.42 -5.43
N LYS A 40 1.36 -9.45 -6.73
CA LYS A 40 0.33 -9.56 -7.79
C LYS A 40 -0.05 -11.01 -8.06
N GLY A 41 -1.33 -11.25 -8.34
CA GLY A 41 -1.87 -12.55 -8.73
C GLY A 41 -2.10 -13.53 -7.58
N TYR A 42 -2.06 -13.06 -6.32
CA TYR A 42 -2.25 -13.90 -5.14
C TYR A 42 -3.08 -13.19 -4.09
N VAL A 43 -3.91 -13.97 -3.40
CA VAL A 43 -4.65 -13.55 -2.20
C VAL A 43 -4.31 -14.53 -1.08
N PHE A 44 -4.00 -14.02 0.10
CA PHE A 44 -3.82 -14.82 1.31
C PHE A 44 -5.15 -14.93 2.05
N ILE A 45 -5.48 -16.14 2.48
CA ILE A 45 -6.74 -16.46 3.15
C ILE A 45 -6.44 -17.22 4.45
N GLU A 46 -7.01 -16.75 5.54
CA GLU A 46 -6.90 -17.37 6.86
C GLU A 46 -8.18 -18.13 7.20
N GLY A 47 -8.05 -19.41 7.54
CA GLY A 47 -9.17 -20.23 8.00
C GLY A 47 -8.82 -21.71 8.07
N ASN A 48 -9.87 -22.54 8.11
CA ASN A 48 -9.79 -23.98 7.94
C ASN A 48 -9.70 -24.32 6.44
N ILE A 49 -8.84 -25.27 6.06
CA ILE A 49 -8.64 -25.70 4.67
C ILE A 49 -9.94 -26.15 3.99
N ASP A 50 -10.83 -26.86 4.69
CA ASP A 50 -12.07 -27.37 4.11
C ASP A 50 -13.02 -26.23 3.70
N ASP A 51 -13.10 -25.20 4.52
CA ASP A 51 -13.93 -24.02 4.26
C ASP A 51 -13.31 -23.12 3.19
N ILE A 52 -11.98 -23.03 3.15
CA ILE A 52 -11.25 -22.34 2.08
C ILE A 52 -11.47 -23.04 0.74
N GLU A 53 -11.41 -24.38 0.69
CA GLU A 53 -11.68 -25.13 -0.53
C GLU A 53 -13.11 -24.91 -1.04
N LYS A 54 -14.11 -24.91 -0.15
CA LYS A 54 -15.49 -24.57 -0.50
C LYS A 54 -15.59 -23.15 -1.03
N ALA A 55 -14.97 -22.17 -0.37
CA ALA A 55 -15.00 -20.77 -0.79
C ALA A 55 -14.39 -20.56 -2.17
N VAL A 56 -13.25 -21.20 -2.46
CA VAL A 56 -12.52 -21.03 -3.73
C VAL A 56 -13.19 -21.80 -4.88
N LYS A 57 -13.95 -22.86 -4.59
CA LYS A 57 -14.60 -23.68 -5.62
C LYS A 57 -15.58 -22.87 -6.46
N GLY A 58 -15.37 -22.90 -7.78
CA GLY A 58 -16.23 -22.21 -8.75
C GLY A 58 -16.13 -20.68 -8.71
N LEU A 59 -15.14 -20.13 -8.00
CA LEU A 59 -14.96 -18.69 -7.88
C LEU A 59 -14.35 -18.11 -9.17
N PRO A 60 -14.99 -17.12 -9.81
CA PRO A 60 -14.43 -16.45 -10.98
C PRO A 60 -13.06 -15.83 -10.68
N HIS A 61 -12.17 -15.87 -11.67
CA HIS A 61 -10.81 -15.31 -11.59
C HIS A 61 -9.87 -15.96 -10.55
N SER A 62 -10.34 -16.93 -9.77
CA SER A 62 -9.48 -17.86 -9.06
C SER A 62 -8.86 -18.86 -10.04
N ARG A 63 -7.56 -19.09 -9.89
CA ARG A 63 -6.77 -20.09 -10.62
C ARG A 63 -6.43 -21.31 -9.75
N GLY A 64 -6.98 -21.37 -8.55
CA GLY A 64 -6.83 -22.50 -7.63
C GLY A 64 -6.14 -22.16 -6.31
N LEU A 65 -6.23 -23.11 -5.38
CA LEU A 65 -5.69 -23.02 -4.03
C LEU A 65 -4.32 -23.71 -3.95
N ILE A 66 -3.34 -23.04 -3.36
CA ILE A 66 -2.08 -23.66 -2.95
C ILE A 66 -2.30 -24.27 -1.56
N LYS A 67 -2.36 -25.60 -1.48
CA LYS A 67 -2.62 -26.33 -0.22
C LYS A 67 -1.42 -26.38 0.74
N LYS A 68 -0.40 -25.56 0.50
CA LYS A 68 0.75 -25.41 1.39
C LYS A 68 0.48 -24.21 2.30
N PRO A 69 0.49 -24.38 3.63
CA PRO A 69 0.33 -23.26 4.54
C PRO A 69 1.50 -22.28 4.43
N VAL A 70 1.20 -21.02 4.72
CA VAL A 70 2.13 -19.90 4.73
C VAL A 70 2.30 -19.42 6.16
N GLU A 71 3.53 -19.25 6.60
CA GLU A 71 3.83 -18.68 7.92
C GLU A 71 3.65 -17.15 7.88
N ILE A 72 3.08 -16.58 8.93
CA ILE A 72 2.83 -15.12 9.00
C ILE A 72 4.12 -14.30 8.80
N SER A 73 5.25 -14.80 9.30
CA SER A 73 6.57 -14.18 9.14
C SER A 73 7.02 -14.04 7.68
N GLN A 74 6.50 -14.85 6.76
CA GLN A 74 6.80 -14.77 5.34
C GLN A 74 6.06 -13.62 4.64
N ILE A 75 4.91 -13.21 5.19
CA ILE A 75 4.07 -12.15 4.62
C ILE A 75 4.10 -10.85 5.41
N GLU A 76 4.58 -10.87 6.66
CA GLU A 76 4.61 -9.75 7.60
C GLU A 76 5.21 -8.46 7.00
N ARG A 77 6.32 -8.57 6.26
CA ARG A 77 6.98 -7.43 5.60
C ARG A 77 6.10 -6.69 4.58
N PHE A 78 5.08 -7.37 4.05
CA PHE A 78 4.13 -6.80 3.09
C PHE A 78 2.83 -6.32 3.76
N LEU A 79 2.61 -6.71 5.02
CA LEU A 79 1.48 -6.24 5.82
C LEU A 79 1.78 -4.96 6.58
N GLN A 80 3.06 -4.59 6.67
CA GLN A 80 3.48 -3.30 7.17
C GLN A 80 3.34 -2.26 6.05
N PRO A 81 2.39 -1.32 6.14
CA PRO A 81 2.40 -0.16 5.25
C PRO A 81 3.77 0.49 5.38
N ARG A 82 4.40 0.88 4.27
CA ARG A 82 5.62 1.69 4.35
C ARG A 82 5.29 2.94 5.16
N LYS A 83 5.66 2.94 6.44
CA LYS A 83 5.64 4.11 7.31
C LYS A 83 6.71 5.06 6.83
N VAL A 84 6.46 5.68 5.68
CA VAL A 84 7.05 6.97 5.36
C VAL A 84 5.96 7.99 5.67
N GLU A 85 5.55 8.04 6.94
CA GLU A 85 5.00 9.27 7.49
C GLU A 85 6.20 10.20 7.62
N VAL A 86 6.53 10.86 6.53
CA VAL A 86 7.36 12.06 6.64
C VAL A 86 6.47 13.06 7.36
N GLU A 87 6.62 13.17 8.68
CA GLU A 87 6.03 14.25 9.45
C GLU A 87 6.65 15.57 8.97
N LEU A 88 6.00 16.16 7.97
CA LEU A 88 6.31 17.45 7.39
C LEU A 88 5.45 18.51 8.03
N ASN A 89 6.09 19.57 8.49
CA ASN A 89 5.44 20.77 8.98
C ASN A 89 5.68 21.92 8.02
N VAL A 90 4.73 22.85 8.00
CA VAL A 90 4.94 24.13 7.33
C VAL A 90 6.13 24.82 7.99
N GLY A 91 7.13 25.16 7.19
CA GLY A 91 8.37 25.76 7.63
C GLY A 91 9.58 24.81 7.68
N ASP A 92 9.39 23.51 7.51
CA ASP A 92 10.51 22.58 7.34
C ASP A 92 11.31 22.91 6.08
N ILE A 93 12.63 22.73 6.13
CA ILE A 93 13.49 22.80 4.95
C ILE A 93 13.66 21.40 4.41
N ILE A 94 13.31 21.23 3.14
CA ILE A 94 13.39 19.97 2.43
C ILE A 94 14.29 20.08 1.21
N GLU A 95 14.75 18.93 0.74
CA GLU A 95 15.45 18.76 -0.53
C GLU A 95 14.66 17.77 -1.40
N ILE A 96 14.48 18.10 -2.67
CA ILE A 96 13.84 17.22 -3.64
C ILE A 96 14.88 16.20 -4.13
N ILE A 97 14.67 14.92 -3.86
CA ILE A 97 15.58 13.81 -4.21
C ILE A 97 15.20 13.08 -5.51
N GLY A 98 14.05 13.40 -6.10
CA GLY A 98 13.56 12.77 -7.33
C GLY A 98 12.66 13.67 -8.17
N GLY A 99 12.37 13.24 -9.40
CA GLY A 99 11.58 14.02 -10.36
C GLY A 99 12.37 15.16 -11.04
N PRO A 100 11.70 16.04 -11.79
CA PRO A 100 12.34 17.07 -12.61
C PRO A 100 13.04 18.18 -11.80
N PHE A 101 12.66 18.36 -10.54
CA PHE A 101 13.22 19.36 -9.63
C PHE A 101 14.24 18.77 -8.65
N LYS A 102 14.83 17.62 -8.98
CA LYS A 102 15.82 16.95 -8.12
C LYS A 102 17.02 17.87 -7.84
N GLY A 103 17.39 17.99 -6.56
CA GLY A 103 18.48 18.81 -6.05
C GLY A 103 18.01 20.16 -5.47
N GLU A 104 16.79 20.58 -5.78
CA GLU A 104 16.23 21.84 -5.27
C GLU A 104 15.96 21.76 -3.76
N LYS A 105 16.30 22.86 -3.06
CA LYS A 105 16.05 23.02 -1.63
C LYS A 105 15.09 24.16 -1.40
N GLY A 106 14.15 23.94 -0.49
CA GLY A 106 13.13 24.94 -0.21
C GLY A 106 12.44 24.75 1.12
N LYS A 107 11.71 25.79 1.50
CA LYS A 107 10.89 25.80 2.71
C LYS A 107 9.48 25.35 2.36
N VAL A 108 8.93 24.40 3.13
CA VAL A 108 7.56 23.93 2.98
C VAL A 108 6.59 25.06 3.33
N THR A 109 5.71 25.42 2.41
CA THR A 109 4.66 26.43 2.63
C THR A 109 3.29 25.79 2.83
N ARG A 110 3.05 24.61 2.24
CA ARG A 110 1.80 23.86 2.39
C ARG A 110 2.07 22.36 2.32
N TYR A 111 1.34 21.60 3.14
CA TYR A 111 1.35 20.14 3.08
C TYR A 111 -0.09 19.61 3.07
N ASP A 112 -0.45 18.85 2.02
CA ASP A 112 -1.71 18.12 1.93
C ASP A 112 -1.48 16.66 2.33
N LYS A 113 -1.89 16.33 3.56
CA LYS A 113 -1.78 14.97 4.12
C LYS A 113 -2.58 13.93 3.35
N VAL A 114 -3.72 14.32 2.78
CA VAL A 114 -4.64 13.40 2.09
C VAL A 114 -4.07 13.05 0.72
N LYS A 115 -3.59 14.05 -0.03
CA LYS A 115 -2.99 13.86 -1.36
C LYS A 115 -1.54 13.41 -1.32
N ARG A 116 -0.87 13.52 -0.17
CA ARG A 116 0.59 13.29 -0.02
C ARG A 116 1.41 14.19 -0.95
N GLU A 117 0.97 15.44 -1.09
CA GLU A 117 1.65 16.48 -1.86
C GLU A 117 2.06 17.64 -0.94
N LEU A 118 3.21 18.24 -1.21
CA LEU A 118 3.65 19.46 -0.54
C LEU A 118 3.96 20.54 -1.57
N THR A 119 3.78 21.79 -1.16
CA THR A 119 4.26 22.97 -1.87
C THR A 119 5.42 23.57 -1.10
N MET A 120 6.52 23.87 -1.80
CA MET A 120 7.69 24.53 -1.23
C MET A 120 8.10 25.77 -2.02
N GLU A 121 8.75 26.70 -1.34
CA GLU A 121 9.42 27.86 -1.95
C GLU A 121 10.94 27.62 -1.98
N PRO A 122 11.60 27.65 -3.16
CA PRO A 122 13.05 27.49 -3.26
C PRO A 122 13.81 28.57 -2.50
N THR A 123 14.85 28.19 -1.75
CA THR A 123 15.66 29.14 -0.97
C THR A 123 16.80 29.75 -1.79
N GLU A 124 17.22 29.08 -2.87
CA GLU A 124 18.40 29.46 -3.67
C GLU A 124 18.04 30.35 -4.89
N THR A 125 16.77 30.70 -5.07
CA THR A 125 16.29 31.49 -6.23
C THR A 125 15.88 32.91 -5.81
N PRO A 126 16.33 33.97 -6.51
CA PRO A 126 15.99 35.37 -6.16
C PRO A 126 14.51 35.71 -6.34
N VAL A 127 13.77 34.94 -7.15
CA VAL A 127 12.30 35.04 -7.29
C VAL A 127 11.71 33.64 -7.07
N PRO A 128 11.14 33.36 -5.88
CA PRO A 128 10.63 32.03 -5.57
C PRO A 128 9.32 31.76 -6.31
N ILE A 129 9.30 30.74 -7.15
CA ILE A 129 8.07 30.18 -7.72
C ILE A 129 7.72 28.94 -6.88
N PRO A 130 6.50 28.86 -6.31
CA PRO A 130 6.10 27.69 -5.53
C PRO A 130 6.09 26.41 -6.37
N ILE A 131 6.76 25.37 -5.89
CA ILE A 131 6.84 24.05 -6.54
C ILE A 131 6.01 23.06 -5.73
N THR A 132 5.10 22.33 -6.39
CA THR A 132 4.32 21.25 -5.76
C THR A 132 4.86 19.90 -6.20
N VAL A 133 5.19 19.04 -5.23
CA VAL A 133 5.75 17.70 -5.45
C VAL A 133 5.15 16.67 -4.49
N SER A 134 5.21 15.40 -4.89
CA SER A 134 4.88 14.27 -4.01
C SER A 134 5.87 14.18 -2.85
N VAL A 135 5.37 13.86 -1.66
CA VAL A 135 6.17 13.62 -0.45
C VAL A 135 7.19 12.50 -0.64
N GLU A 136 6.96 11.58 -1.59
CA GLU A 136 7.88 10.48 -1.87
C GLU A 136 9.20 10.93 -2.51
N PHE A 137 9.22 12.12 -3.11
CA PHE A 137 10.41 12.69 -3.74
C PHE A 137 11.15 13.68 -2.85
N VAL A 138 10.82 13.78 -1.57
CA VAL A 138 11.45 14.76 -0.69
C VAL A 138 12.15 14.12 0.49
N LYS A 139 13.21 14.79 0.94
CA LYS A 139 13.95 14.47 2.15
C LYS A 139 13.98 15.70 3.04
N ILE A 140 13.61 15.54 4.32
CA ILE A 140 13.76 16.63 5.30
C ILE A 140 15.26 16.88 5.49
N SER A 141 15.66 18.13 5.27
CA SER A 141 17.02 18.63 5.55
C SER A 141 17.08 19.24 6.96
N GLN A 142 16.08 20.02 7.33
CA GLN A 142 15.97 20.65 8.65
C GLN A 142 14.50 20.72 9.07
N LYS A 143 14.18 20.24 10.28
CA LYS A 143 12.87 20.45 10.87
C LYS A 143 12.77 21.85 11.46
N VAL A 144 11.60 22.47 11.33
CA VAL A 144 11.27 23.67 12.08
C VAL A 144 11.22 23.31 13.57
N LYS A 145 11.80 24.16 14.42
CA LYS A 145 11.75 24.00 15.87
C LYS A 145 10.38 24.35 16.43
#